data_AF-A0A377D7D4-F1
#
_entry.id   AF-A0A377D7D4-F1
#
_cell.length_a   1.000
_cell.length_b   1.000
_cell.length_c   1.000
_cell.angle_alpha   90.00
_cell.angle_beta   90.00
_cell.angle_gamma   90.00
#
_symmetry.space_group_name_H-M   'P 1'
#
loop_
_entity.id
_entity.type
_entity.pdbx_description
1 polymer ?
#
loop_
_entity_poly.entity_id
_entity_poly.type
_entity_poly.pdbx_seq_one_letter_code
_entity_poly.pdbx_strand_id
1 'polypeptide(L)'
;MLAFIRFLFAGLLLVISHAFAATVQDEHGTFTLEKTPQRIVVLELSFADALAAVDVSPIGIADDNDAKRILPEVRAHLKPWQSVGTRAQPSLEAIAALKPDLIIADSSRHAGVYIALQQIAPVLLLKSRNETYAENLQSAAIIGEMVGKKREMQARLEQHKERMAQWASQLPKGTRVAFGTSREQQFNLHTQETWTGSVLASLGLNVPAAMRVRPCRPSAWSNCWRSILPGCWLPTIAKRALLNAGNKIRSGRC
;
A
#
# COMPACT_ATOMS: atom_id res chain seq x y z
N MET A 1 -15.22 -37.63 -69.31
CA MET A 1 -16.19 -36.60 -68.86
C MET A 1 -16.07 -36.51 -67.34
N LEU A 2 -15.49 -35.40 -66.88
CA LEU A 2 -15.47 -34.82 -65.53
C LEU A 2 -14.84 -35.60 -64.34
N ALA A 3 -13.71 -35.04 -63.91
CA ALA A 3 -13.02 -35.22 -62.64
C ALA A 3 -13.89 -34.79 -61.45
N PHE A 4 -13.75 -35.48 -60.31
CA PHE A 4 -14.12 -34.95 -59.00
C PHE A 4 -12.93 -35.07 -58.04
N ILE A 5 -12.22 -33.95 -57.96
CA ILE A 5 -11.11 -33.67 -57.07
C ILE A 5 -11.67 -33.63 -55.64
N ARG A 6 -11.32 -34.63 -54.82
CA ARG A 6 -11.56 -34.58 -53.37
C ARG A 6 -10.54 -33.65 -52.74
N PHE A 7 -10.95 -32.40 -52.52
CA PHE A 7 -10.18 -31.40 -51.77
C PHE A 7 -9.95 -31.87 -50.33
N LEU A 8 -8.69 -32.14 -50.01
CA LEU A 8 -8.15 -32.14 -48.65
C LEU A 8 -8.29 -30.73 -48.06
N PHE A 9 -9.32 -30.50 -47.25
CA PHE A 9 -9.35 -29.36 -46.33
C PHE A 9 -8.55 -29.73 -45.07
N ALA A 10 -7.23 -29.59 -45.16
CA ALA A 10 -6.39 -29.50 -43.96
C ALA A 10 -6.67 -28.13 -43.32
N GLY A 11 -7.63 -28.10 -42.39
CA GLY A 11 -7.91 -26.94 -41.56
C GLY A 11 -6.72 -26.61 -40.69
N LEU A 12 -5.89 -25.66 -41.15
CA LEU A 12 -4.86 -25.02 -40.36
C LEU A 12 -5.54 -24.22 -39.25
N LEU A 13 -5.72 -24.84 -38.09
CA LEU A 13 -6.09 -24.17 -36.85
C LEU A 13 -4.95 -23.21 -36.48
N LEU A 14 -5.06 -21.98 -36.96
CA LEU A 14 -4.23 -20.86 -36.52
C LEU A 14 -4.59 -20.61 -35.06
N VAL A 15 -3.82 -21.20 -34.14
CA VAL A 15 -3.85 -20.84 -32.74
C VAL A 15 -3.35 -19.40 -32.66
N ILE A 16 -4.27 -18.46 -32.57
CA ILE A 16 -3.95 -17.05 -32.34
C ILE A 16 -3.44 -16.95 -30.89
N SER A 17 -2.14 -17.19 -30.71
CA SER A 17 -1.42 -16.90 -29.48
C SER A 17 -1.58 -15.41 -29.21
N HIS A 18 -2.49 -15.05 -28.30
CA HIS A 18 -2.57 -13.70 -27.79
C HIS A 18 -1.27 -13.44 -27.01
N ALA A 19 -0.35 -12.70 -27.64
CA ALA A 19 0.86 -12.25 -26.98
C ALA A 19 0.44 -11.27 -25.86
N PHE A 20 0.42 -11.76 -24.63
CA PHE A 20 0.26 -10.91 -23.46
C PHE A 20 1.63 -10.34 -23.12
N ALA A 21 1.80 -9.03 -23.24
CA ALA A 21 2.88 -8.30 -22.63
C ALA A 21 2.25 -7.17 -21.81
N ALA A 22 2.64 -7.04 -20.55
CA ALA A 22 2.18 -5.98 -19.67
C ALA A 22 3.39 -5.23 -19.12
N THR A 23 3.35 -3.91 -19.26
CA THR A 23 4.37 -3.01 -18.71
C THR A 23 3.67 -1.96 -17.84
N VAL A 24 4.14 -1.83 -16.61
CA VAL A 24 3.60 -0.92 -15.60
C VAL A 24 4.73 -0.14 -14.94
N GLN A 25 4.37 0.93 -14.23
CA GLN A 25 5.28 1.59 -13.31
C GLN A 25 4.98 1.07 -11.90
N ASP A 26 6.00 0.46 -11.29
CA ASP A 26 5.97 0.01 -9.90
C ASP A 26 6.85 0.94 -9.04
N GLU A 27 7.04 0.61 -7.77
CA GLU A 27 7.79 1.48 -6.84
C GLU A 27 9.31 1.52 -7.10
N HIS A 28 9.83 0.71 -8.04
CA HIS A 28 11.22 0.72 -8.52
C HIS A 28 11.36 1.16 -9.99
N GLY A 29 10.27 1.49 -10.67
CA GLY A 29 10.26 2.02 -12.04
C GLY A 29 9.52 1.11 -13.01
N THR A 30 10.05 0.95 -14.21
CA THR A 30 9.40 0.15 -15.25
C THR A 30 9.50 -1.35 -14.93
N PHE A 31 8.36 -2.00 -14.81
CA PHE A 31 8.23 -3.45 -14.64
C PHE A 31 7.49 -4.06 -15.83
N THR A 32 8.02 -5.13 -16.41
CA THR A 32 7.42 -5.81 -17.57
C THR A 32 7.31 -7.31 -17.35
N LEU A 33 6.17 -7.89 -17.76
CA LEU A 33 6.01 -9.34 -17.95
C LEU A 33 5.65 -9.64 -19.40
N GLU A 34 6.33 -10.64 -19.95
CA GLU A 34 6.14 -11.14 -21.32
C GLU A 34 5.00 -12.18 -21.45
N LYS A 35 4.42 -12.60 -20.32
CA LYS A 35 3.34 -13.60 -20.24
C LYS A 35 2.47 -13.33 -19.02
N THR A 36 1.20 -13.72 -19.11
CA THR A 36 0.28 -13.61 -17.97
C THR A 36 0.72 -14.59 -16.89
N PRO A 37 1.03 -14.13 -15.66
CA PRO A 37 1.48 -15.01 -14.59
C PRO A 37 0.35 -15.97 -14.19
N GLN A 38 0.70 -17.22 -13.92
CA GLN A 38 -0.21 -18.29 -13.53
C GLN A 38 0.02 -18.73 -12.07
N ARG A 39 1.19 -18.43 -11.51
CA ARG A 39 1.67 -18.90 -10.21
C ARG A 39 2.08 -17.68 -9.37
N ILE A 40 1.07 -16.99 -8.86
CA ILE A 40 1.26 -15.72 -8.15
C ILE A 40 1.40 -15.97 -6.64
N VAL A 41 2.41 -15.35 -6.03
CA VAL A 41 2.53 -15.23 -4.57
C VAL A 41 2.31 -13.77 -4.18
N VAL A 42 1.53 -13.52 -3.14
CA VAL A 42 1.26 -12.16 -2.63
C VAL A 42 1.68 -12.01 -1.17
N LEU A 43 2.33 -10.90 -0.85
CA LEU A 43 2.92 -10.66 0.47
C LEU A 43 2.17 -9.62 1.33
N GLU A 44 1.02 -9.13 0.86
CA GLU A 44 0.08 -8.32 1.64
C GLU A 44 -1.36 -8.74 1.35
N LEU A 45 -2.25 -8.46 2.31
CA LEU A 45 -3.66 -8.88 2.23
C LEU A 45 -4.46 -8.09 1.18
N SER A 46 -4.10 -6.83 0.95
CA SER A 46 -4.72 -5.99 -0.09
C SER A 46 -4.47 -6.55 -1.50
N PHE A 47 -3.31 -7.16 -1.74
CA PHE A 47 -2.98 -7.77 -3.01
C PHE A 47 -3.78 -9.06 -3.23
N ALA A 48 -4.03 -9.83 -2.16
CA ALA A 48 -4.94 -10.97 -2.22
C ALA A 48 -6.39 -10.51 -2.54
N ASP A 49 -6.85 -9.41 -1.93
CA ASP A 49 -8.15 -8.79 -2.23
C ASP A 49 -8.24 -8.33 -3.69
N ALA A 50 -7.20 -7.66 -4.20
CA ALA A 50 -7.15 -7.22 -5.60
C ALA A 50 -7.22 -8.40 -6.59
N LEU A 51 -6.52 -9.50 -6.32
CA LEU A 51 -6.63 -10.71 -7.16
C LEU A 51 -8.03 -11.33 -7.09
N ALA A 52 -8.58 -11.46 -5.88
CA ALA A 52 -9.92 -12.01 -5.66
C ALA A 52 -11.00 -11.18 -6.36
N ALA A 53 -10.84 -9.85 -6.41
CA ALA A 53 -11.79 -8.93 -7.03
C ALA A 53 -11.97 -9.12 -8.55
N VAL A 54 -11.04 -9.84 -9.19
CA VAL A 54 -11.09 -10.21 -10.62
C VAL A 54 -10.99 -11.73 -10.84
N ASP A 55 -11.38 -12.51 -9.82
CA ASP A 55 -11.44 -13.98 -9.81
C ASP A 55 -10.11 -14.68 -10.16
N VAL A 56 -8.99 -14.06 -9.76
CA VAL A 56 -7.66 -14.68 -9.83
C VAL A 56 -7.26 -15.15 -8.44
N SER A 57 -6.74 -16.38 -8.33
CA SER A 57 -6.30 -16.95 -7.04
C SER A 57 -4.78 -17.04 -6.99
N PRO A 58 -4.11 -16.49 -5.95
CA PRO A 58 -2.69 -16.74 -5.72
C PRO A 58 -2.47 -18.17 -5.20
N ILE A 59 -1.29 -18.72 -5.47
CA ILE A 59 -0.89 -20.03 -4.95
C ILE A 59 -0.27 -19.93 -3.55
N GLY A 60 0.14 -18.73 -3.14
CA GLY A 60 0.66 -18.48 -1.80
C GLY A 60 0.38 -17.07 -1.30
N ILE A 61 0.13 -16.95 0.00
CA ILE A 61 -0.21 -15.69 0.67
C ILE A 61 0.60 -15.59 1.96
N ALA A 62 1.23 -14.45 2.21
CA ALA A 62 1.74 -14.12 3.54
C ALA A 62 0.55 -13.70 4.41
N ASP A 63 -0.09 -14.68 5.06
CA ASP A 63 -1.34 -14.51 5.80
C ASP A 63 -1.14 -14.35 7.32
N ASP A 64 0.09 -14.06 7.75
CA ASP A 64 0.47 -14.01 9.18
C ASP A 64 0.25 -15.33 9.92
N ASN A 65 0.34 -16.45 9.19
CA ASN A 65 0.03 -17.80 9.68
C ASN A 65 -1.42 -17.96 10.17
N ASP A 66 -2.33 -17.10 9.69
CA ASP A 66 -3.73 -17.14 10.06
C ASP A 66 -4.62 -16.79 8.86
N ALA A 67 -5.16 -17.82 8.21
CA ALA A 67 -6.10 -17.68 7.10
C ALA A 67 -7.35 -16.83 7.46
N LYS A 68 -7.67 -16.67 8.75
CA LYS A 68 -8.78 -15.82 9.21
C LYS A 68 -8.51 -14.33 9.03
N ARG A 69 -7.26 -13.92 8.82
CA ARG A 69 -6.85 -12.54 8.49
C ARG A 69 -7.41 -12.06 7.16
N ILE A 70 -7.64 -12.98 6.22
CA ILE A 70 -8.31 -12.69 4.96
C ILE A 70 -9.82 -12.67 5.22
N LEU A 71 -10.51 -11.62 4.76
CA LEU A 71 -11.95 -11.48 4.98
C LEU A 71 -12.73 -12.67 4.37
N PRO A 72 -13.80 -13.18 5.00
CA PRO A 72 -14.60 -14.29 4.48
C PRO A 72 -15.07 -14.07 3.03
N GLU A 73 -15.48 -12.85 2.71
CA GLU A 73 -15.96 -12.43 1.39
C GLU A 73 -14.85 -12.54 0.34
N VAL A 74 -13.61 -12.20 0.70
CA VAL A 74 -12.45 -12.34 -0.17
C VAL A 74 -12.10 -13.82 -0.35
N ARG A 75 -12.06 -14.60 0.74
CA ARG A 75 -11.75 -16.04 0.68
C ARG A 75 -12.73 -16.81 -0.19
N ALA A 76 -14.00 -16.40 -0.28
CA ALA A 76 -14.99 -17.06 -1.11
C ALA A 76 -14.65 -17.05 -2.60
N HIS A 77 -13.83 -16.09 -3.06
CA HIS A 77 -13.34 -15.98 -4.44
C HIS A 77 -11.95 -16.61 -4.64
N LEU A 78 -11.32 -17.14 -3.59
CA LEU A 78 -9.98 -17.71 -3.65
C LEU A 78 -10.02 -19.23 -3.60
N LYS A 79 -9.24 -19.86 -4.48
CA LYS A 79 -8.85 -21.27 -4.32
C LYS A 79 -7.97 -21.44 -3.08
N PRO A 80 -7.81 -22.67 -2.54
CA PRO A 80 -6.87 -22.92 -1.46
C PRO A 80 -5.45 -22.44 -1.82
N TRP A 81 -4.79 -21.76 -0.89
CA TRP A 81 -3.42 -21.26 -1.02
C TRP A 81 -2.51 -21.89 0.03
N GLN A 82 -1.20 -21.84 -0.21
CA GLN A 82 -0.19 -22.16 0.79
C GLN A 82 0.18 -20.91 1.57
N SER A 83 0.13 -20.95 2.91
CA SER A 83 0.70 -19.87 3.72
C SER A 83 2.21 -19.81 3.49
N VAL A 84 2.73 -18.61 3.22
CA VAL A 84 4.18 -18.34 3.08
C VAL A 84 4.74 -17.56 4.27
N GLY A 85 4.11 -17.70 5.44
CA GLY A 85 4.57 -17.08 6.68
C GLY A 85 3.91 -15.73 6.97
N THR A 86 4.65 -14.87 7.67
CA THR A 86 4.13 -13.56 8.07
C THR A 86 4.42 -12.50 7.03
N ARG A 87 3.59 -11.46 6.97
CA ARG A 87 3.89 -10.31 6.09
C ARG A 87 5.18 -9.63 6.50
N ALA A 88 5.41 -9.51 7.81
CA ALA A 88 6.64 -8.90 8.34
C ALA A 88 7.90 -9.67 7.97
N GLN A 89 7.82 -11.01 7.94
CA GLN A 89 8.91 -11.93 7.67
C GLN A 89 8.36 -13.12 6.86
N PRO A 90 8.27 -12.98 5.52
CA PRO A 90 7.82 -14.06 4.67
C PRO A 90 8.90 -15.15 4.56
N SER A 91 8.47 -16.41 4.45
CA SER A 91 9.36 -17.56 4.30
C SER A 91 9.84 -17.69 2.85
N LEU A 92 11.10 -17.29 2.59
CA LEU A 92 11.71 -17.42 1.27
C LEU A 92 11.75 -18.87 0.78
N GLU A 93 11.94 -19.83 1.69
CA GLU A 93 11.92 -21.25 1.38
C GLU A 93 10.54 -21.70 0.90
N ALA A 94 9.47 -21.32 1.61
CA ALA A 94 8.10 -21.65 1.22
C ALA A 94 7.73 -21.00 -0.12
N ILE A 95 8.15 -19.76 -0.35
CA ILE A 95 7.94 -19.05 -1.62
C ILE A 95 8.69 -19.78 -2.76
N ALA A 96 9.96 -20.14 -2.55
CA ALA A 96 10.75 -20.85 -3.57
C ALA A 96 10.18 -22.23 -3.90
N ALA A 97 9.69 -22.98 -2.90
CA ALA A 97 9.07 -24.28 -3.09
C ALA A 97 7.81 -24.20 -3.98
N LEU A 98 7.10 -23.08 -3.94
CA LEU A 98 5.93 -22.84 -4.79
C LEU A 98 6.28 -22.53 -6.24
N LYS A 99 7.55 -22.25 -6.59
CA LYS A 99 7.99 -21.91 -7.95
C LYS A 99 7.07 -20.87 -8.62
N PRO A 100 6.91 -19.67 -8.02
CA PRO A 100 6.06 -18.64 -8.58
C PRO A 100 6.64 -18.10 -9.89
N ASP A 101 5.77 -17.55 -10.73
CA ASP A 101 6.16 -16.76 -11.91
C ASP A 101 5.95 -15.25 -11.71
N LEU A 102 5.31 -14.86 -10.59
CA LEU A 102 5.23 -13.49 -10.10
C LEU A 102 5.13 -13.48 -8.57
N ILE A 103 5.90 -12.59 -7.94
CA ILE A 103 5.74 -12.22 -6.53
C ILE A 103 5.25 -10.77 -6.47
N ILE A 104 4.16 -10.52 -5.75
CA ILE A 104 3.66 -9.15 -5.50
C ILE A 104 3.99 -8.79 -4.06
N ALA A 105 4.86 -7.80 -3.88
CA ALA A 105 5.43 -7.43 -2.59
C ALA A 105 5.21 -5.95 -2.27
N ASP A 106 5.00 -5.65 -0.99
CA ASP A 106 4.93 -4.27 -0.51
C ASP A 106 6.31 -3.60 -0.53
N SER A 107 6.38 -2.41 -1.13
CA SER A 107 7.63 -1.67 -1.33
C SER A 107 8.31 -1.22 -0.04
N SER A 108 7.54 -0.95 1.02
CA SER A 108 8.09 -0.54 2.31
C SER A 108 8.53 -1.73 3.15
N ARG A 109 7.64 -2.69 3.35
CA ARG A 109 7.82 -3.83 4.25
C ARG A 109 8.86 -4.81 3.72
N HIS A 110 8.91 -5.04 2.42
CA HIS A 110 9.75 -6.07 1.82
C HIS A 110 11.04 -5.54 1.19
N ALA A 111 11.33 -4.25 1.33
CA ALA A 111 12.57 -3.64 0.83
C ALA A 111 13.83 -4.43 1.27
N GLY A 112 13.87 -4.88 2.52
CA GLY A 112 15.01 -5.64 3.07
C GLY A 112 15.18 -7.06 2.52
N VAL A 113 14.13 -7.65 1.93
CA VAL A 113 14.17 -9.01 1.35
C VAL A 113 14.02 -9.02 -0.16
N TYR A 114 13.90 -7.86 -0.80
CA TYR A 114 13.66 -7.71 -2.23
C TYR A 114 14.67 -8.46 -3.10
N ILE A 115 15.97 -8.31 -2.82
CA ILE A 115 17.03 -8.99 -3.59
C ILE A 115 16.89 -10.51 -3.51
N ALA A 116 16.52 -11.05 -2.35
CA ALA A 116 16.31 -12.48 -2.18
C ALA A 116 15.04 -12.96 -2.90
N LEU A 117 13.96 -12.18 -2.87
CA LEU A 117 12.73 -12.49 -3.63
C LEU A 117 13.00 -12.49 -5.14
N GLN A 118 13.82 -11.57 -5.65
CA GLN A 118 14.20 -11.52 -7.06
C GLN A 118 14.99 -12.75 -7.54
N GLN A 119 15.71 -13.43 -6.65
CA GLN A 119 16.36 -14.70 -7.01
C GLN A 119 15.36 -15.85 -7.22
N ILE A 120 14.11 -15.68 -6.78
CA ILE A 120 13.06 -16.70 -6.89
C ILE A 120 12.21 -16.47 -8.13
N ALA A 121 11.68 -15.26 -8.32
CA ALA A 121 10.81 -14.89 -9.43
C ALA A 121 10.81 -13.36 -9.64
N PRO A 122 10.26 -12.85 -10.76
CA PRO A 122 9.98 -11.42 -10.93
C PRO A 122 9.17 -10.87 -9.74
N VAL A 123 9.58 -9.72 -9.22
CA VAL A 123 8.95 -9.07 -8.05
C VAL A 123 8.34 -7.74 -8.47
N LEU A 124 7.02 -7.64 -8.37
CA LEU A 124 6.27 -6.40 -8.56
C LEU A 124 6.13 -5.69 -7.21
N LEU A 125 6.70 -4.49 -7.08
CA LEU A 125 6.66 -3.70 -5.86
C LEU A 125 5.54 -2.66 -5.89
N LEU A 126 4.59 -2.78 -4.95
CA LEU A 126 3.43 -1.89 -4.85
C LEU A 126 3.28 -1.36 -3.43
N LYS A 127 2.44 -0.32 -3.26
CA LYS A 127 2.10 0.20 -1.94
C LYS A 127 0.89 -0.55 -1.35
N SER A 128 1.06 -1.07 -0.15
CA SER A 128 -0.03 -1.64 0.67
C SER A 128 0.17 -1.43 2.17
N ARG A 129 1.35 -1.00 2.60
CA ARG A 129 1.58 -0.58 3.97
C ARG A 129 1.81 0.92 4.00
N ASN A 130 1.06 1.62 4.85
CA ASN A 130 1.13 3.08 5.03
C ASN A 130 0.79 3.86 3.76
N GLU A 131 -0.02 3.27 2.89
CA GLU A 131 -0.55 3.87 1.69
C GLU A 131 -1.83 4.67 1.98
N THR A 132 -2.20 5.52 1.04
CA THR A 132 -3.51 6.19 1.00
C THR A 132 -4.54 5.36 0.24
N TYR A 133 -5.82 5.71 0.41
CA TYR A 133 -6.93 5.13 -0.32
C TYR A 133 -6.70 5.07 -1.83
N ALA A 134 -6.27 6.20 -2.42
CA ALA A 134 -6.01 6.28 -3.84
C ALA A 134 -4.84 5.39 -4.29
N GLU A 135 -3.77 5.31 -3.51
CA GLU A 135 -2.58 4.51 -3.84
C GLU A 135 -2.87 3.00 -3.83
N ASN A 136 -3.74 2.50 -2.96
CA ASN A 136 -4.09 1.08 -2.99
C ASN A 136 -5.13 0.72 -4.06
N LEU A 137 -6.02 1.65 -4.46
CA LEU A 137 -6.79 1.50 -5.70
C LEU A 137 -5.88 1.49 -6.94
N GLN A 138 -4.84 2.31 -6.96
CA GLN A 138 -3.84 2.31 -8.03
C GLN A 138 -3.08 0.98 -8.07
N SER A 139 -2.68 0.46 -6.90
CA SER A 139 -2.05 -0.86 -6.80
C SER A 139 -2.96 -1.97 -7.31
N ALA A 140 -4.27 -1.94 -6.99
CA ALA A 140 -5.25 -2.87 -7.54
C ALA A 140 -5.37 -2.77 -9.07
N ALA A 141 -5.38 -1.55 -9.62
CA ALA A 141 -5.39 -1.34 -11.08
C ALA A 141 -4.15 -1.94 -11.77
N ILE A 142 -2.97 -1.74 -11.19
CA ILE A 142 -1.70 -2.32 -11.68
C ILE A 142 -1.77 -3.85 -11.63
N ILE A 143 -2.26 -4.43 -10.53
CA ILE A 143 -2.44 -5.89 -10.40
C ILE A 143 -3.36 -6.42 -11.49
N GLY A 144 -4.51 -5.76 -11.71
CA GLY A 144 -5.44 -6.13 -12.78
C GLY A 144 -4.80 -6.12 -14.17
N GLU A 145 -3.95 -5.13 -14.45
CA GLU A 145 -3.18 -5.09 -15.70
C GLU A 145 -2.17 -6.24 -15.80
N MET A 146 -1.40 -6.48 -14.76
CA MET A 146 -0.35 -7.51 -14.74
C MET A 146 -0.89 -8.94 -14.84
N VAL A 147 -2.14 -9.18 -14.45
CA VAL A 147 -2.79 -10.50 -14.53
C VAL A 147 -3.73 -10.65 -15.73
N GLY A 148 -3.71 -9.71 -16.68
CA GLY A 148 -4.56 -9.78 -17.88
C GLY A 148 -6.04 -9.53 -17.63
N LYS A 149 -6.36 -8.88 -16.51
CA LYS A 149 -7.71 -8.55 -16.03
C LYS A 149 -7.97 -7.05 -15.99
N LYS A 150 -7.31 -6.28 -16.86
CA LYS A 150 -7.38 -4.81 -16.87
C LYS A 150 -8.82 -4.30 -16.99
N ARG A 151 -9.63 -4.88 -17.88
CA ARG A 151 -11.01 -4.46 -18.11
C ARG A 151 -11.91 -4.80 -16.92
N GLU A 152 -11.78 -6.02 -16.40
CA GLU A 152 -12.52 -6.48 -15.21
C GLU A 152 -12.19 -5.63 -13.98
N MET A 153 -10.91 -5.34 -13.77
CA MET A 153 -10.46 -4.49 -12.67
C MET A 153 -10.99 -3.05 -12.80
N GLN A 154 -10.91 -2.46 -13.99
CA GLN A 154 -11.47 -1.12 -14.24
C GLN A 154 -12.98 -1.07 -13.94
N ALA A 155 -13.74 -2.06 -14.41
CA ALA A 155 -15.16 -2.15 -14.11
C ALA A 155 -15.43 -2.27 -12.59
N ARG A 156 -14.61 -3.08 -11.89
CA ARG A 156 -14.73 -3.26 -10.44
C ARG A 156 -14.41 -1.99 -9.65
N LEU A 157 -13.42 -1.21 -10.11
CA LEU A 157 -13.02 0.07 -9.52
C LEU A 157 -14.10 1.15 -9.73
N GLU A 158 -14.72 1.21 -10.91
CA GLU A 158 -15.84 2.14 -11.14
C GLU A 158 -17.06 1.77 -10.27
N GLN A 159 -17.41 0.47 -10.19
CA GLN A 159 -18.47 0.01 -9.28
C GLN A 159 -18.17 0.36 -7.81
N HIS A 160 -16.90 0.25 -7.40
CA HIS A 160 -16.48 0.64 -6.07
C HIS A 160 -16.64 2.14 -5.83
N LYS A 161 -16.25 2.97 -6.80
CA LYS A 161 -16.39 4.43 -6.74
C LYS A 161 -17.86 4.87 -6.68
N GLU A 162 -18.74 4.26 -7.45
CA GLU A 162 -20.19 4.50 -7.38
C GLU A 162 -20.74 4.19 -5.98
N ARG A 163 -20.35 3.06 -5.40
CA ARG A 163 -20.74 2.67 -4.04
C ARG A 163 -20.23 3.65 -2.98
N MET A 164 -18.99 4.10 -3.10
CA MET A 164 -18.41 5.11 -2.22
C MET A 164 -19.16 6.44 -2.31
N ALA A 165 -19.55 6.87 -3.52
CA ALA A 165 -20.37 8.06 -3.73
C ALA A 165 -21.77 7.91 -3.11
N GLN A 166 -22.38 6.72 -3.23
CA GLN A 166 -23.67 6.41 -2.61
C GLN A 166 -23.59 6.46 -1.08
N TRP A 167 -22.51 5.99 -0.47
CA TRP A 167 -22.32 6.10 0.98
C TRP A 167 -22.03 7.53 1.40
N ALA A 168 -21.19 8.25 0.66
CA ALA A 168 -20.89 9.66 0.94
C ALA A 168 -22.15 10.54 0.95
N SER A 169 -23.11 10.29 0.06
CA SER A 169 -24.36 11.07 -0.01
C SER A 169 -25.29 10.86 1.19
N GLN A 170 -25.12 9.76 1.93
CA GLN A 170 -25.90 9.43 3.14
C GLN A 170 -25.27 10.00 4.42
N LEU A 171 -24.03 10.48 4.36
CA LEU A 171 -23.32 11.01 5.53
C LEU A 171 -23.65 12.50 5.76
N PRO A 172 -23.74 12.95 7.03
CA PRO A 172 -23.97 14.37 7.32
C PRO A 172 -22.79 15.24 6.85
N LYS A 173 -23.09 16.27 6.05
CA LYS A 173 -22.08 17.20 5.53
C LYS A 173 -21.36 17.94 6.66
N GLY A 174 -20.06 18.17 6.49
CA GLY A 174 -19.25 18.92 7.45
C GLY A 174 -18.83 18.15 8.71
N THR A 175 -19.22 16.87 8.84
CA THR A 175 -18.88 16.02 9.99
C THR A 175 -17.37 15.91 10.15
N ARG A 176 -16.88 16.20 11.36
CA ARG A 176 -15.46 16.04 11.74
C ARG A 176 -15.26 14.70 12.43
N VAL A 177 -14.29 13.92 11.96
CA VAL A 177 -13.99 12.59 12.50
C VAL A 177 -12.50 12.47 12.78
N ALA A 178 -12.16 11.96 13.97
CA ALA A 178 -10.82 11.51 14.29
C ALA A 178 -10.86 9.98 14.46
N PHE A 179 -10.02 9.27 13.72
CA PHE A 179 -9.84 7.85 13.88
C PHE A 179 -8.47 7.58 14.48
N GLY A 180 -8.39 6.63 15.41
CA GLY A 180 -7.10 6.22 15.95
C GLY A 180 -7.14 4.82 16.53
N THR A 181 -5.96 4.21 16.62
CA THR A 181 -5.78 2.90 17.24
C THR A 181 -5.08 3.05 18.57
N SER A 182 -5.62 2.37 19.59
CA SER A 182 -5.02 2.33 20.92
C SER A 182 -4.15 1.08 21.05
N ARG A 183 -2.97 1.26 21.66
CA ARG A 183 -2.09 0.22 22.18
C ARG A 183 -1.75 0.57 23.62
N GLU A 184 -1.21 -0.37 24.38
CA GLU A 184 -0.94 -0.23 25.83
C GLU A 184 -0.28 1.09 26.23
N GLN A 185 0.66 1.61 25.42
CA GLN A 185 1.41 2.83 25.73
C GLN A 185 1.30 3.94 24.67
N GLN A 186 0.47 3.77 23.65
CA GLN A 186 0.39 4.74 22.55
C GLN A 186 -1.01 4.80 21.93
N PHE A 187 -1.40 6.00 21.51
CA PHE A 187 -2.57 6.24 20.69
C PHE A 187 -2.11 6.77 19.33
N ASN A 188 -2.33 5.99 18.28
CA ASN A 188 -1.96 6.38 16.92
C ASN A 188 -3.15 7.08 16.27
N LEU A 189 -3.01 8.36 15.95
CA LEU A 189 -4.02 9.11 15.21
C LEU A 189 -3.82 8.90 13.70
N HIS A 190 -4.89 8.53 13.00
CA HIS A 190 -4.89 8.37 11.55
C HIS A 190 -5.29 9.71 10.92
N THR A 191 -4.40 10.26 10.11
CA THR A 191 -4.56 11.55 9.42
C THR A 191 -5.06 11.32 7.98
N GLN A 192 -5.39 12.39 7.27
CA GLN A 192 -5.74 12.33 5.83
C GLN A 192 -4.69 11.64 4.95
N GLU A 193 -3.45 11.52 5.43
CA GLU A 193 -2.33 10.87 4.71
C GLU A 193 -2.22 9.36 4.99
N THR A 194 -3.07 8.82 5.86
CA THR A 194 -3.13 7.38 6.16
C THR A 194 -4.27 6.71 5.40
N TRP A 195 -4.21 5.39 5.18
CA TRP A 195 -5.29 4.63 4.56
C TRP A 195 -6.66 4.95 5.14
N THR A 196 -6.86 4.74 6.46
CA THR A 196 -8.17 4.97 7.09
C THR A 196 -8.63 6.43 6.99
N GLY A 197 -7.72 7.38 7.22
CA GLY A 197 -8.08 8.80 7.17
C GLY A 197 -8.39 9.28 5.75
N SER A 198 -7.68 8.78 4.73
CA SER A 198 -7.97 9.08 3.33
C SER A 198 -9.27 8.42 2.85
N VAL A 199 -9.61 7.21 3.30
CA VAL A 199 -10.94 6.59 3.04
C VAL A 199 -12.06 7.47 3.60
N LEU A 200 -11.94 7.90 4.85
CA LEU A 200 -12.92 8.78 5.50
C LEU A 200 -13.02 10.14 4.78
N ALA A 201 -11.89 10.69 4.33
CA ALA A 201 -11.87 11.92 3.52
C ALA A 201 -12.55 11.72 2.15
N SER A 202 -12.35 10.58 1.49
CA SER A 202 -13.04 10.23 0.24
C SER A 202 -14.55 10.05 0.40
N LEU A 203 -15.03 9.76 1.62
CA LEU A 203 -16.45 9.76 1.97
C LEU A 203 -17.01 11.17 2.29
N GLY A 204 -16.18 12.23 2.16
CA GLY A 204 -16.58 13.61 2.40
C GLY A 204 -16.51 14.07 3.87
N LEU A 205 -15.87 13.29 4.74
CA LEU A 205 -15.69 13.64 6.15
C LEU A 205 -14.45 14.52 6.37
N ASN A 206 -14.52 15.42 7.35
CA ASN A 206 -13.42 16.29 7.73
C ASN A 206 -12.47 15.57 8.70
N VAL A 207 -11.39 14.99 8.17
CA VAL A 207 -10.36 14.27 8.93
C VAL A 207 -9.18 15.21 9.23
N PRO A 208 -8.49 15.11 10.39
CA PRO A 208 -7.29 15.90 10.65
C PRO A 208 -6.18 15.68 9.62
N ALA A 209 -5.57 16.77 9.14
CA ALA A 209 -4.33 16.70 8.39
C ALA A 209 -3.17 16.25 9.29
N ALA A 210 -2.08 15.76 8.69
CA ALA A 210 -0.87 15.46 9.46
C ALA A 210 -0.42 16.70 10.22
N MET A 211 -0.24 16.56 11.54
CA MET A 211 0.32 17.62 12.36
C MET A 211 1.76 17.83 11.91
N ARG A 212 2.02 18.91 11.18
CA ARG A 212 3.39 19.41 11.01
C ARG A 212 3.89 19.81 12.39
N VAL A 213 4.66 18.93 13.03
CA VAL A 213 5.49 19.32 14.17
C VAL A 213 6.45 20.35 13.60
N ARG A 214 6.15 21.64 13.80
CA ARG A 214 7.11 22.69 13.50
C ARG A 214 8.33 22.36 14.37
N PRO A 215 9.51 22.08 13.78
CA PRO A 215 10.71 22.02 14.59
C PRO A 215 10.76 23.34 15.37
N CYS A 216 10.94 23.29 16.69
CA CYS A 216 11.17 24.49 17.47
C CYS A 216 12.34 25.23 16.80
N ARG A 217 12.05 26.35 16.12
CA ARG A 217 13.10 27.16 15.49
C ARG A 217 14.04 27.62 16.61
N PRO A 218 15.37 27.41 16.50
CA PRO A 218 16.32 27.86 17.51
C PRO A 218 16.31 29.38 17.75
N SER A 219 15.71 30.16 16.84
CA SER A 219 15.59 31.62 16.96
C SER A 219 14.40 32.11 17.81
N ALA A 220 13.55 31.21 18.33
CA ALA A 220 12.37 31.57 19.12
C ALA A 220 12.60 31.49 20.65
N TRP A 221 13.85 31.37 21.10
CA TRP A 221 14.19 31.33 22.53
C TRP A 221 13.89 32.65 23.26
N SER A 222 13.80 33.78 22.54
CA SER A 222 13.53 35.10 23.16
C SER A 222 12.05 35.34 23.49
N ASN A 223 11.11 34.62 22.87
CA ASN A 223 9.68 34.93 23.00
C ASN A 223 8.86 33.88 23.77
N CYS A 224 9.46 32.76 24.17
CA CYS A 224 8.76 31.71 24.93
C CYS A 224 8.62 32.01 26.44
N TRP A 225 9.33 33.03 26.96
CA TRP A 225 9.30 33.38 28.38
C TRP A 225 8.22 34.40 28.76
N ARG A 226 7.56 35.06 27.79
CA ARG A 226 6.52 36.07 28.10
C ARG A 226 5.14 35.50 28.37
N SER A 227 4.91 34.23 28.05
CA SER A 227 3.61 33.57 28.23
C SER A 227 3.55 32.65 29.46
N ILE A 228 4.64 32.53 30.24
CA ILE A 228 4.68 31.74 31.47
C ILE A 228 5.11 32.70 32.59
N LEU A 229 4.14 33.02 33.47
CA LEU A 229 4.21 33.93 34.64
C LEU A 229 3.89 35.41 34.36
N PRO A 230 2.62 35.84 34.50
CA PRO A 230 2.33 37.24 34.77
C PRO A 230 2.73 37.54 36.22
N GLY A 231 3.78 38.36 36.42
CA GLY A 231 3.92 39.12 37.67
C GLY A 231 4.95 38.66 38.70
N CYS A 232 6.16 38.24 38.31
CA CYS A 232 7.27 38.16 39.27
C CYS A 232 8.51 38.93 38.77
N TRP A 233 8.85 40.00 39.48
CA TRP A 233 10.10 40.75 39.34
C TRP A 233 11.28 39.82 39.67
N LEU A 234 12.12 39.52 38.68
CA LEU A 234 13.40 38.84 38.89
C LEU A 234 14.51 39.91 39.04
N PRO A 235 15.33 39.87 40.11
CA PRO A 235 16.41 40.81 40.31
C PRO A 235 17.51 40.64 39.24
N THR A 236 18.17 41.75 38.93
CA THR A 236 19.14 41.98 37.85
C THR A 236 20.30 40.97 37.79
N ILE A 237 20.55 40.24 38.89
CA ILE A 237 21.63 39.25 39.02
C ILE A 237 21.31 37.95 38.27
N ALA A 238 20.05 37.50 38.25
CA ALA A 238 19.64 36.27 37.54
C ALA A 238 19.77 36.40 36.02
N LYS A 239 19.67 37.63 35.49
CA LYS A 239 19.88 37.94 34.07
C LYS A 239 21.32 37.71 33.62
N ARG A 240 22.31 37.92 34.50
CA ARG A 240 23.73 37.84 34.16
C ARG A 240 24.25 36.40 34.13
N ALA A 241 23.72 35.52 34.98
CA ALA A 241 24.06 34.10 34.97
C ALA A 241 23.59 33.38 33.69
N LEU A 242 22.40 33.74 33.18
CA LEU A 242 21.84 33.14 31.97
C LEU A 242 22.51 33.63 30.67
N LEU A 243 22.98 34.89 30.63
CA LEU A 243 23.74 35.42 29.48
C LEU A 243 25.11 34.73 29.31
N ASN A 244 25.79 34.40 30.41
CA ASN A 244 27.07 33.68 30.35
C ASN A 244 26.90 32.21 29.91
N ALA A 245 25.78 31.56 30.24
CA ALA A 245 25.48 30.21 29.76
C ALA A 245 25.20 30.18 28.24
N GLY A 246 24.52 31.20 27.70
CA GLY A 246 24.25 31.32 26.27
C GLY A 246 25.51 31.51 25.40
N ASN A 247 26.54 32.17 25.93
CA ASN A 247 27.80 32.37 25.20
C ASN A 247 28.69 31.11 25.18
N LYS A 248 28.61 30.24 26.18
CA LYS A 248 29.34 28.95 26.17
C LYS A 248 28.85 28.03 25.05
N ILE A 249 27.54 28.01 24.79
CA ILE A 249 26.90 27.18 23.75
C ILE A 249 27.22 27.68 22.33
N ARG A 250 27.47 28.99 22.14
CA ARG A 250 27.85 29.56 20.83
C ARG A 250 29.29 29.25 20.39
N SER A 251 30.17 28.80 21.30
CA SER A 251 31.59 28.61 20.98
C SER A 251 32.00 27.18 20.60
N GLY A 252 31.03 26.25 20.44
CA GLY A 252 31.29 24.91 19.90
C GLY A 252 32.36 24.10 20.63
N ARG A 253 32.49 24.25 21.96
CA ARG A 253 33.35 23.41 22.80
C ARG A 253 32.50 22.51 23.70
N CYS A 254 32.54 21.21 23.42
CA CYS A 254 32.71 20.21 24.48
C CYS A 254 34.15 20.32 25.01
#